data_AF-E8V1Y8-F1
#
_entry.id   AF-E8V1Y8-F1
#
_cell.length_a   1.000
_cell.length_b   1.000
_cell.length_c   1.000
_cell.angle_alpha   90.00
_cell.angle_beta   90.00
_cell.angle_gamma   90.00
#
_symmetry.space_group_name_H-M   'P 1'
#
loop_
_entity.id
_entity.type
_entity.pdbx_description
1 polymer ?
#
loop_
_entity_poly.entity_id
_entity_poly.type
_entity_poly.pdbx_seq_one_letter_code
_entity_poly.pdbx_strand_id
1 'polypeptide(L)'
;MQRYRYLDALTTAFVVILLVSNLLAQKVCRIGPFAVSGAILLFPVTYIFGDIFTEIYGYAASRRAIWLGFFGTALLYAAATVTIALPADPGWHNQQAFATVFGFIPRILAASLTAFWAGEFANSYTMAKLKLVTRGRWLWTRTVGSTVVGQAIDTAIVITLTFGGTLPWRTIGAMIGTGYLLKVGYEVLATPLTYLVIYWLKKAEHADVFDTHTSFNPFRFGANKAEMQD
;
A
#
# COMPACT_ATOMS: atom_id res chain seq x y z
N MET A 1 17.03 18.48 12.85
CA MET A 1 16.24 17.48 12.09
C MET A 1 16.66 17.61 10.63
N GLN A 2 17.26 16.59 10.02
CA GLN A 2 17.50 16.63 8.59
C GLN A 2 16.14 16.72 7.88
N ARG A 3 15.95 17.80 7.13
CA ARG A 3 14.72 18.03 6.37
C ARG A 3 14.93 17.40 5.00
N TYR A 4 14.41 16.19 4.83
CA TYR A 4 14.45 15.50 3.54
C TYR A 4 13.73 16.33 2.49
N ARG A 5 14.35 16.53 1.33
CA ARG A 5 13.87 17.46 0.31
C ARG A 5 12.66 16.90 -0.45
N TYR A 6 12.61 15.59 -0.64
CA TYR A 6 11.63 14.87 -1.46
C TYR A 6 10.61 14.08 -0.63
N LEU A 7 10.80 13.91 0.68
CA LEU A 7 9.91 13.10 1.51
C LEU A 7 8.46 13.57 1.44
N ASP A 8 8.21 14.87 1.57
CA ASP A 8 6.86 15.43 1.53
C ASP A 8 6.23 15.21 0.14
N ALA A 9 6.97 15.48 -0.94
CA ALA A 9 6.49 15.28 -2.31
C ALA A 9 6.19 13.80 -2.61
N LEU A 10 7.06 12.88 -2.18
CA LEU A 10 6.85 11.44 -2.33
C LEU A 10 5.65 10.96 -1.52
N THR A 11 5.49 11.47 -0.29
CA THR A 11 4.33 11.15 0.56
C THR A 11 3.03 11.61 -0.08
N THR A 12 2.99 12.84 -0.62
CA THR A 12 1.83 13.35 -1.35
C THR A 12 1.55 12.51 -2.61
N ALA A 13 2.57 12.20 -3.40
CA ALA A 13 2.43 11.37 -4.60
C ALA A 13 1.87 9.99 -4.26
N PHE A 14 2.40 9.34 -3.22
CA PHE A 14 1.91 8.06 -2.73
C PHE A 14 0.43 8.10 -2.36
N VAL A 15 0.01 9.09 -1.55
CA VAL A 15 -1.39 9.23 -1.13
C VAL A 15 -2.30 9.45 -2.33
N VAL A 16 -1.91 10.31 -3.27
CA VAL A 16 -2.70 10.57 -4.49
C VAL A 16 -2.80 9.32 -5.36
N ILE A 17 -1.68 8.63 -5.62
CA ILE A 17 -1.66 7.40 -6.42
C ILE A 17 -2.53 6.33 -5.77
N LEU A 18 -2.47 6.19 -4.44
CA LEU A 18 -3.29 5.25 -3.69
C LEU A 18 -4.80 5.55 -3.86
N LEU A 19 -5.20 6.82 -3.71
CA LEU A 19 -6.59 7.23 -3.90
C LEU A 19 -7.08 6.97 -5.33
N VAL A 20 -6.28 7.34 -6.34
CA VAL A 20 -6.62 7.10 -7.75
C VAL A 20 -6.70 5.60 -8.03
N SER A 21 -5.76 4.81 -7.52
CA SER A 21 -5.76 3.34 -7.66
C SER A 21 -7.05 2.73 -7.09
N ASN A 22 -7.48 3.18 -5.91
CA ASN A 22 -8.71 2.70 -5.26
C ASN A 22 -9.98 3.02 -6.08
N LEU A 23 -10.03 4.19 -6.73
CA LEU A 23 -11.15 4.53 -7.61
C LEU A 23 -11.15 3.70 -8.90
N LEU A 24 -9.97 3.41 -9.47
CA LEU A 24 -9.84 2.60 -10.68
C LEU A 24 -10.04 1.11 -10.43
N ALA A 25 -9.83 0.63 -9.19
CA ALA A 25 -9.90 -0.77 -8.81
C ALA A 25 -11.23 -1.46 -9.19
N GLN A 26 -12.30 -0.69 -9.20
CA GLN A 26 -13.66 -1.18 -9.42
C GLN A 26 -13.93 -1.55 -10.88
N LYS A 27 -13.20 -0.93 -11.80
CA LYS A 27 -13.35 -1.22 -13.22
C LYS A 27 -12.56 -2.47 -13.55
N VAL A 28 -13.28 -3.54 -13.92
CA VAL A 28 -12.65 -4.71 -14.52
C VAL A 28 -12.41 -4.41 -16.01
N CYS A 29 -11.14 -4.35 -16.38
CA CYS A 29 -10.66 -4.21 -17.74
C CYS A 29 -10.37 -5.58 -18.35
N ARG A 30 -10.34 -5.66 -19.69
CA ARG A 30 -9.86 -6.85 -20.41
C ARG A 30 -8.54 -6.53 -21.11
N ILE A 31 -7.54 -7.38 -20.88
CA ILE A 31 -6.28 -7.38 -21.63
C ILE A 31 -6.17 -8.76 -22.29
N GLY A 32 -6.56 -8.83 -23.57
CA GLY A 32 -6.72 -10.10 -24.28
C GLY A 32 -7.72 -11.03 -23.58
N PRO A 33 -7.36 -12.29 -23.25
CA PRO A 33 -8.26 -13.23 -22.60
C PRO A 33 -8.43 -12.96 -21.09
N PHE A 34 -7.59 -12.14 -20.47
CA PHE A 34 -7.56 -11.95 -19.02
C PHE A 34 -8.42 -10.78 -18.56
N ALA A 35 -9.23 -11.00 -17.54
CA ALA A 35 -9.93 -9.95 -16.80
C ALA A 35 -9.01 -9.42 -15.70
N VAL A 36 -8.74 -8.11 -15.70
CA VAL A 36 -7.84 -7.45 -14.75
C VAL A 36 -8.52 -6.25 -14.12
N SER A 37 -8.31 -6.02 -12.83
CA SER A 37 -8.76 -4.78 -12.19
C SER A 37 -7.96 -3.59 -12.74
N GLY A 38 -8.60 -2.43 -12.91
CA GLY A 38 -7.94 -1.19 -13.28
C GLY A 38 -6.85 -0.75 -12.29
N ALA A 39 -6.91 -1.23 -11.04
CA ALA A 39 -5.86 -1.00 -10.04
C ALA A 39 -4.49 -1.56 -10.46
N ILE A 40 -4.43 -2.53 -11.37
CA ILE A 40 -3.16 -3.14 -11.82
C ILE A 40 -2.17 -2.09 -12.38
N LEU A 41 -2.67 -0.94 -12.83
CA LEU A 41 -1.85 0.15 -13.36
C LEU A 41 -1.05 0.88 -12.28
N LEU A 42 -1.62 1.04 -11.08
CA LEU A 42 -1.07 1.91 -10.03
C LEU A 42 -0.72 1.16 -8.75
N PHE A 43 -1.35 0.03 -8.48
CA PHE A 43 -1.11 -0.79 -7.29
C PHE A 43 0.35 -1.21 -7.13
N PRO A 44 1.08 -1.60 -8.18
CA PRO A 44 2.48 -1.94 -7.98
C PRO A 44 3.36 -0.72 -7.70
N VAL A 45 2.97 0.45 -8.24
CA VAL A 45 3.65 1.71 -7.94
C VAL A 45 3.52 2.02 -6.45
N THR A 46 2.36 1.80 -5.82
CA THR A 46 2.21 2.06 -4.38
C THR A 46 3.13 1.19 -3.52
N TYR A 47 3.36 -0.08 -3.89
CA TYR A 47 4.31 -0.95 -3.18
C TYR A 47 5.75 -0.46 -3.32
N ILE A 48 6.16 -0.04 -4.52
CA ILE A 48 7.50 0.54 -4.75
C ILE A 48 7.71 1.78 -3.87
N PHE A 49 6.68 2.63 -3.70
CA PHE A 49 6.76 3.77 -2.78
C PHE A 49 6.92 3.31 -1.33
N GLY A 50 6.19 2.29 -0.87
CA GLY A 50 6.34 1.70 0.47
C GLY A 50 7.76 1.21 0.74
N ASP A 51 8.36 0.53 -0.24
CA ASP A 51 9.74 0.06 -0.21
C ASP A 51 10.73 1.24 -0.17
N ILE A 52 10.54 2.26 -1.01
CA ILE A 52 11.36 3.49 -1.02
C ILE A 52 11.29 4.20 0.33
N PHE A 53 10.10 4.35 0.91
CA PHE A 53 9.94 5.03 2.20
C PHE A 53 10.72 4.32 3.29
N THR A 54 10.57 3.00 3.37
CA THR A 54 11.22 2.19 4.39
C THR A 54 12.73 2.11 4.18
N GLU A 55 13.18 2.02 2.93
CA GLU A 55 14.60 1.89 2.62
C GLU A 55 15.40 3.19 2.82
N ILE A 56 14.84 4.33 2.46
CA ILE A 56 15.56 5.61 2.42
C ILE A 56 15.32 6.42 3.69
N TYR A 57 14.05 6.53 4.08
CA TYR A 57 13.60 7.40 5.17
C TYR A 57 13.28 6.64 6.47
N GLY A 58 13.30 5.30 6.41
CA GLY A 58 13.08 4.41 7.54
C GLY A 58 11.60 4.09 7.81
N TYR A 59 11.38 3.14 8.72
CA TYR A 59 10.05 2.66 9.09
C TYR A 59 9.12 3.77 9.59
N ALA A 60 9.65 4.78 10.28
CA ALA A 60 8.84 5.89 10.80
C ALA A 60 8.20 6.75 9.69
N ALA A 61 8.91 6.98 8.58
CA ALA A 61 8.40 7.69 7.42
C ALA A 61 7.37 6.85 6.66
N SER A 62 7.67 5.56 6.45
CA SER A 62 6.73 4.60 5.87
C SER A 62 5.42 4.52 6.66
N ARG A 63 5.49 4.36 7.98
CA ARG A 63 4.34 4.40 8.89
C ARG A 63 3.50 5.67 8.72
N ARG A 64 4.14 6.84 8.60
CA ARG A 64 3.42 8.11 8.38
C ARG A 64 2.68 8.11 7.05
N ALA A 65 3.32 7.67 5.97
CA ALA A 65 2.70 7.58 4.65
C ALA A 65 1.50 6.60 4.65
N ILE A 66 1.64 5.43 5.27
CA ILE A 66 0.57 4.43 5.42
C ILE A 66 -0.64 5.03 6.14
N TRP A 67 -0.43 5.72 7.27
CA TRP A 67 -1.52 6.37 8.02
C TRP A 67 -2.22 7.48 7.24
N LEU A 68 -1.45 8.31 6.51
CA LEU A 68 -2.02 9.37 5.68
C LEU A 68 -2.84 8.79 4.52
N GLY A 69 -2.36 7.74 3.87
CA GLY A 69 -3.07 7.03 2.81
C GLY A 69 -4.35 6.35 3.31
N PHE A 70 -4.27 5.68 4.46
CA PHE A 70 -5.42 5.08 5.13
C PHE A 70 -6.48 6.14 5.46
N PHE A 71 -6.08 7.25 6.09
CA PHE A 71 -7.01 8.33 6.44
C PHE A 71 -7.65 8.97 5.21
N GLY A 72 -6.86 9.27 4.17
CA GLY A 72 -7.39 9.84 2.92
C GLY A 72 -8.42 8.91 2.28
N THR A 73 -8.14 7.60 2.26
CA THR A 73 -9.04 6.60 1.71
C THR A 73 -10.32 6.47 2.55
N ALA A 74 -10.20 6.42 3.88
CA ALA A 74 -11.34 6.39 4.79
C ALA A 74 -12.22 7.63 4.65
N LEU A 75 -11.62 8.82 4.51
CA LEU A 75 -12.34 10.08 4.31
C LEU A 75 -13.11 10.10 2.99
N LEU A 76 -12.47 9.68 1.89
CA LEU A 76 -13.13 9.57 0.57
C LEU A 76 -14.41 8.72 0.68
N TYR A 77 -14.30 7.57 1.35
CA TYR A 77 -15.41 6.64 1.49
C TYR A 77 -16.50 7.11 2.45
N ALA A 78 -16.13 7.75 3.56
CA ALA A 78 -17.11 8.37 4.46
C ALA A 78 -17.90 9.47 3.74
N ALA A 79 -17.20 10.36 3.02
CA ALA A 79 -17.83 11.44 2.25
C ALA A 79 -18.74 10.88 1.12
N ALA A 80 -18.27 9.87 0.39
CA ALA A 80 -19.05 9.16 -0.62
C ALA A 80 -20.35 8.58 -0.05
N THR A 81 -20.26 7.91 1.11
CA THR A 81 -21.42 7.28 1.77
C THR A 81 -22.45 8.32 2.19
N VAL A 82 -22.01 9.42 2.80
CA VAL A 82 -22.89 10.53 3.18
C VAL A 82 -23.55 11.14 1.94
N THR A 83 -22.78 11.36 0.88
CA THR A 83 -23.29 11.97 -0.37
C THR A 83 -24.34 11.09 -1.05
N ILE A 84 -24.17 9.77 -1.05
CA ILE A 84 -25.15 8.83 -1.62
C ILE A 84 -26.45 8.78 -0.79
N ALA A 85 -26.34 8.90 0.53
CA ALA A 85 -27.48 8.84 1.44
C ALA A 85 -28.35 10.11 1.41
N LEU A 86 -27.78 11.25 0.98
CA LEU A 86 -28.54 12.48 0.80
C LEU A 86 -29.50 12.38 -0.39
N PRO A 87 -30.69 13.00 -0.30
CA PRO A 87 -31.62 13.02 -1.42
C PRO A 87 -30.99 13.73 -2.62
N ALA A 88 -31.11 13.11 -3.80
CA ALA A 88 -30.70 13.73 -5.04
C ALA A 88 -31.53 15.00 -5.29
N ASP A 89 -30.88 16.06 -5.76
CA ASP A 89 -31.56 17.23 -6.28
C ASP A 89 -32.46 16.84 -7.48
N PRO A 90 -33.62 17.47 -7.70
CA PRO A 90 -34.49 17.15 -8.84
C PRO A 90 -33.80 17.26 -10.21
N GLY A 91 -32.75 18.07 -10.37
CA GLY A 91 -31.94 18.17 -11.59
C GLY A 91 -30.83 17.11 -11.72
N TRP A 92 -30.59 16.30 -10.69
CA TRP A 92 -29.53 15.30 -10.67
C TRP A 92 -30.00 13.93 -11.17
N HIS A 93 -29.62 13.59 -12.41
CA HIS A 93 -30.08 12.36 -13.07
C HIS A 93 -29.11 11.17 -12.90
N ASN A 94 -27.91 11.39 -12.34
CA ASN A 94 -26.83 10.41 -12.30
C ASN A 94 -26.69 9.68 -10.94
N GLN A 95 -27.75 9.67 -10.12
CA GLN A 95 -27.68 9.09 -8.76
C GLN A 95 -27.27 7.62 -8.76
N GLN A 96 -27.84 6.82 -9.66
CA GLN A 96 -27.52 5.40 -9.74
C GLN A 96 -26.08 5.15 -10.20
N ALA A 97 -25.57 5.92 -11.15
CA ALA A 97 -24.19 5.83 -11.61
C ALA A 97 -23.21 6.24 -10.49
N PHE A 98 -23.53 7.32 -9.76
CA PHE A 98 -22.75 7.77 -8.61
C PHE A 98 -22.72 6.69 -7.51
N ALA A 99 -23.87 6.11 -7.18
CA ALA A 99 -23.95 5.00 -6.22
C ALA A 99 -23.24 3.71 -6.73
N THR A 100 -23.13 3.50 -8.03
CA THR A 100 -22.41 2.33 -8.57
C THR A 100 -20.90 2.50 -8.43
N VAL A 101 -20.38 3.72 -8.65
CA VAL A 101 -18.95 4.03 -8.53
C VAL A 101 -18.53 4.27 -7.08
N PHE A 102 -19.36 4.92 -6.27
CA PHE A 102 -18.99 5.31 -4.91
C PHE A 102 -19.71 4.52 -3.82
N GLY A 103 -20.83 3.87 -4.13
CA GLY A 103 -21.64 3.06 -3.20
C GLY A 103 -21.11 1.65 -3.07
N PHE A 104 -19.82 1.55 -2.78
CA PHE A 104 -19.17 0.28 -2.53
C PHE A 104 -19.86 -0.47 -1.39
N ILE A 105 -19.89 -1.80 -1.48
CA ILE A 105 -20.36 -2.65 -0.38
C ILE A 105 -19.44 -2.37 0.83
N PRO A 106 -19.97 -1.87 1.96
CA PRO A 106 -19.17 -1.50 3.13
C PRO A 106 -18.17 -2.58 3.56
N ARG A 107 -18.54 -3.85 3.31
CA ARG A 107 -17.73 -5.04 3.53
C ARG A 107 -16.42 -5.09 2.73
N ILE A 108 -16.46 -4.84 1.42
CA ILE A 108 -15.26 -4.92 0.55
C ILE A 108 -14.31 -3.79 0.92
N LEU A 109 -14.88 -2.63 1.21
CA LEU A 109 -14.16 -1.42 1.56
C LEU A 109 -13.44 -1.56 2.91
N ALA A 110 -14.13 -2.07 3.93
CA ALA A 110 -13.53 -2.42 5.22
C ALA A 110 -12.47 -3.51 5.06
N ALA A 111 -12.70 -4.52 4.21
CA ALA A 111 -11.73 -5.56 3.91
C ALA A 111 -10.45 -4.99 3.29
N SER A 112 -10.57 -4.19 2.24
CA SER A 112 -9.44 -3.57 1.54
C SER A 112 -8.67 -2.59 2.40
N LEU A 113 -9.34 -1.75 3.19
CA LEU A 113 -8.69 -0.84 4.13
C LEU A 113 -7.90 -1.60 5.21
N THR A 114 -8.51 -2.64 5.78
CA THR A 114 -7.87 -3.46 6.82
C THR A 114 -6.68 -4.24 6.26
N ALA A 115 -6.84 -4.81 5.06
CA ALA A 115 -5.80 -5.57 4.40
C ALA A 115 -4.62 -4.69 3.99
N PHE A 116 -4.88 -3.54 3.36
CA PHE A 116 -3.85 -2.57 3.00
C PHE A 116 -3.07 -2.13 4.25
N TRP A 117 -3.80 -1.77 5.32
CA TRP A 117 -3.19 -1.35 6.58
C TRP A 117 -2.30 -2.46 7.17
N ALA A 118 -2.81 -3.68 7.31
CA ALA A 118 -2.05 -4.81 7.84
C ALA A 118 -0.87 -5.22 6.94
N GLY A 119 -1.08 -5.27 5.63
CA GLY A 119 -0.11 -5.69 4.63
C GLY A 119 1.05 -4.72 4.48
N GLU A 120 0.78 -3.42 4.40
CA GLU A 120 1.83 -2.39 4.34
C GLU A 120 2.64 -2.31 5.63
N PHE A 121 2.01 -2.46 6.80
CA PHE A 121 2.74 -2.54 8.06
C PHE A 121 3.62 -3.78 8.15
N ALA A 122 3.13 -4.92 7.67
CA ALA A 122 3.92 -6.15 7.64
C ALA A 122 5.09 -6.07 6.63
N ASN A 123 4.87 -5.48 5.44
CA ASN A 123 5.93 -5.20 4.48
C ASN A 123 7.00 -4.31 5.13
N SER A 124 6.64 -3.09 5.54
CA SER A 124 7.59 -2.10 6.06
C SER A 124 8.34 -2.62 7.30
N TYR A 125 7.67 -3.35 8.19
CA TYR A 125 8.32 -4.00 9.33
C TYR A 125 9.38 -5.03 8.87
N THR A 126 9.01 -5.89 7.93
CA THR A 126 9.89 -6.94 7.40
C THR A 126 11.08 -6.33 6.68
N MET A 127 10.87 -5.30 5.87
CA MET A 127 11.94 -4.63 5.14
C MET A 127 12.95 -3.98 6.09
N ALA A 128 12.48 -3.25 7.10
CA ALA A 128 13.34 -2.61 8.10
C ALA A 128 14.13 -3.65 8.93
N LYS A 129 13.49 -4.77 9.32
CA LYS A 129 14.17 -5.86 10.03
C LYS A 129 15.23 -6.54 9.16
N LEU A 130 14.91 -6.85 7.91
CA LEU A 130 15.87 -7.47 7.01
C LEU A 130 17.06 -6.54 6.73
N LYS A 131 16.86 -5.21 6.66
CA LYS A 131 17.95 -4.22 6.54
C LYS A 131 18.96 -4.30 7.69
N LEU A 132 18.48 -4.47 8.92
CA LEU A 132 19.34 -4.65 10.09
C LEU A 132 20.11 -5.97 10.02
N VAL A 133 19.42 -7.06 9.68
CA VAL A 133 20.01 -8.41 9.60
C VAL A 133 21.07 -8.48 8.50
N THR A 134 20.79 -7.91 7.32
CA THR A 134 21.73 -7.94 6.19
C THR A 134 22.80 -6.85 6.26
N ARG A 135 22.80 -6.03 7.33
CA ARG A 135 23.70 -4.87 7.49
C ARG A 135 23.69 -3.96 6.26
N GLY A 136 22.50 -3.75 5.69
CA GLY A 136 22.29 -2.92 4.48
C GLY A 136 22.73 -3.56 3.17
N ARG A 137 23.28 -4.78 3.19
CA ARG A 137 23.66 -5.51 1.98
C ARG A 137 22.43 -6.19 1.35
N TRP A 138 22.47 -6.44 0.05
CA TRP A 138 21.43 -7.16 -0.71
C TRP A 138 20.05 -6.48 -0.62
N LEU A 139 19.78 -5.50 -1.47
CA LEU A 139 18.48 -4.80 -1.47
C LEU A 139 17.33 -5.71 -1.95
N TRP A 140 17.61 -6.71 -2.78
CA TRP A 140 16.59 -7.57 -3.41
C TRP A 140 15.96 -8.53 -2.41
N THR A 141 16.74 -9.01 -1.44
CA THR A 141 16.21 -9.88 -0.38
C THR A 141 15.20 -9.11 0.48
N ARG A 142 15.35 -7.79 0.55
CA ARG A 142 14.51 -6.90 1.36
C ARG A 142 13.26 -6.49 0.62
N THR A 143 13.37 -6.05 -0.63
CA THR A 143 12.19 -5.69 -1.46
C THR A 143 11.31 -6.92 -1.73
N VAL A 144 11.89 -8.02 -2.18
CA VAL A 144 11.12 -9.25 -2.47
C VAL A 144 10.66 -9.93 -1.18
N GLY A 145 11.51 -10.01 -0.16
CA GLY A 145 11.18 -10.67 1.11
C GLY A 145 10.07 -9.95 1.89
N SER A 146 10.11 -8.62 1.93
CA SER A 146 9.05 -7.82 2.55
C SER A 146 7.74 -7.88 1.77
N THR A 147 7.81 -7.88 0.43
CA THR A 147 6.63 -8.01 -0.42
C THR A 147 5.98 -9.39 -0.28
N VAL A 148 6.77 -10.47 -0.19
CA VAL A 148 6.27 -11.81 0.11
C VAL A 148 5.44 -11.82 1.39
N VAL A 149 5.94 -11.23 2.48
CA VAL A 149 5.21 -11.19 3.75
C VAL A 149 3.99 -10.27 3.69
N GLY A 150 4.16 -9.06 3.17
CA GLY A 150 3.09 -8.06 3.08
C GLY A 150 1.95 -8.51 2.18
N GLN A 151 2.25 -9.07 1.00
CA GLN A 151 1.23 -9.54 0.06
C GLN A 151 0.52 -10.80 0.53
N ALA A 152 1.18 -11.68 1.29
CA ALA A 152 0.52 -12.82 1.89
C ALA A 152 -0.58 -12.37 2.86
N ILE A 153 -0.26 -11.40 3.73
CA ILE A 153 -1.21 -10.83 4.69
C ILE A 153 -2.31 -10.05 4.00
N ASP A 154 -1.97 -9.14 3.09
CA ASP A 154 -2.94 -8.33 2.34
C ASP A 154 -3.93 -9.23 1.59
N THR A 155 -3.41 -10.15 0.77
CA THR A 155 -4.23 -10.98 -0.11
C THR A 155 -5.11 -11.94 0.70
N ALA A 156 -4.59 -12.51 1.79
CA ALA A 156 -5.37 -13.36 2.68
C ALA A 156 -6.53 -12.58 3.33
N ILE A 157 -6.27 -11.37 3.85
CA ILE A 157 -7.29 -10.54 4.49
C ILE A 157 -8.34 -10.07 3.48
N VAL A 158 -7.93 -9.50 2.33
CA VAL A 158 -8.87 -9.01 1.30
C VAL A 158 -9.81 -10.14 0.89
N ILE A 159 -9.27 -11.28 0.47
CA ILE A 159 -10.07 -12.34 -0.14
C ILE A 159 -10.93 -13.04 0.91
N THR A 160 -10.41 -13.27 2.12
CA THR A 160 -11.19 -13.89 3.20
C THR A 160 -12.32 -12.99 3.67
N LEU A 161 -12.06 -11.69 3.89
CA LEU A 161 -13.11 -10.78 4.35
C LEU A 161 -14.12 -10.46 3.26
N THR A 162 -13.68 -10.38 2.00
CA THR A 162 -14.57 -10.11 0.85
C THR A 162 -15.47 -11.30 0.54
N PHE A 163 -14.92 -12.50 0.44
CA PHE A 163 -15.62 -13.69 -0.06
C PHE A 163 -15.94 -14.76 1.01
N GLY A 164 -15.52 -14.55 2.26
CA GLY A 164 -15.80 -15.47 3.36
C GLY A 164 -17.30 -15.65 3.57
N GLY A 165 -17.78 -16.88 3.47
CA GLY A 165 -19.21 -17.19 3.58
C GLY A 165 -20.03 -16.93 2.31
N THR A 166 -19.43 -16.44 1.22
CA THR A 166 -20.09 -16.36 -0.10
C THR A 166 -19.56 -17.39 -1.09
N LEU A 167 -18.27 -17.71 -1.03
CA LEU A 167 -17.62 -18.70 -1.90
C LEU A 167 -17.12 -19.92 -1.11
N PRO A 168 -16.98 -21.09 -1.76
CA PRO A 168 -16.35 -22.26 -1.15
C PRO A 168 -14.89 -21.97 -0.76
N TRP A 169 -14.43 -22.52 0.37
CA TRP A 169 -13.06 -22.33 0.86
C TRP A 169 -11.98 -22.78 -0.13
N ARG A 170 -12.25 -23.79 -0.96
CA ARG A 170 -11.34 -24.21 -2.04
C ARG A 170 -11.13 -23.09 -3.07
N THR A 171 -12.19 -22.40 -3.47
CA THR A 171 -12.12 -21.27 -4.42
C THR A 171 -11.39 -20.08 -3.81
N ILE A 172 -11.68 -19.76 -2.54
CA ILE A 172 -10.99 -18.70 -1.79
C ILE A 172 -9.49 -18.99 -1.72
N GLY A 173 -9.09 -20.22 -1.37
CA GLY A 173 -7.69 -20.63 -1.32
C GLY A 173 -6.99 -20.52 -2.67
N ALA A 174 -7.66 -20.92 -3.76
CA ALA A 174 -7.14 -20.77 -5.11
C ALA A 174 -6.95 -19.29 -5.50
N MET A 175 -7.93 -18.43 -5.19
CA MET A 175 -7.84 -16.99 -5.45
C MET A 175 -6.70 -16.34 -4.66
N ILE A 176 -6.51 -16.74 -3.38
CA ILE A 176 -5.38 -16.28 -2.57
C ILE A 176 -4.06 -16.71 -3.22
N GLY A 177 -3.90 -17.99 -3.54
CA GLY A 177 -2.67 -18.51 -4.14
C GLY A 177 -2.32 -17.83 -5.46
N THR A 178 -3.28 -17.75 -6.39
CA THR A 178 -3.06 -17.13 -7.71
C THR A 178 -2.79 -15.63 -7.58
N GLY A 179 -3.60 -14.91 -6.79
CA GLY A 179 -3.42 -13.46 -6.58
C GLY A 179 -2.07 -13.14 -5.94
N TYR A 180 -1.70 -13.91 -4.91
CA TYR A 180 -0.42 -13.77 -4.22
C TYR A 180 0.77 -13.97 -5.16
N LEU A 181 0.78 -15.07 -5.93
CA LEU A 181 1.87 -15.39 -6.84
C LEU A 181 2.04 -14.33 -7.94
N LEU A 182 0.95 -13.82 -8.50
CA LEU A 182 1.00 -12.77 -9.51
C LEU A 182 1.59 -11.47 -8.95
N LYS A 183 1.17 -11.06 -7.75
CA LYS A 183 1.68 -9.85 -7.10
C LYS A 183 3.15 -9.96 -6.74
N VAL A 184 3.58 -11.09 -6.18
CA VAL A 184 5.01 -11.35 -5.89
C VAL A 184 5.83 -11.41 -7.18
N GLY A 185 5.31 -12.07 -8.22
CA GLY A 185 5.98 -12.14 -9.52
C GLY A 185 6.18 -10.76 -10.14
N TYR A 186 5.18 -9.87 -10.02
CA TYR A 186 5.31 -8.48 -10.45
C TYR A 186 6.46 -7.78 -9.71
N GLU A 187 6.53 -7.88 -8.39
CA GLU A 187 7.57 -7.22 -7.61
C GLU A 187 8.98 -7.68 -8.00
N VAL A 188 9.15 -8.98 -8.24
CA VAL A 188 10.43 -9.52 -8.72
C VAL A 188 10.84 -8.88 -10.05
N LEU A 189 9.87 -8.67 -10.96
CA LEU A 189 10.12 -8.00 -12.25
C LEU A 189 10.35 -6.48 -12.09
N ALA A 190 9.71 -5.85 -11.11
CA ALA A 190 9.84 -4.42 -10.83
C ALA A 190 11.10 -4.08 -10.02
N THR A 191 11.66 -5.04 -9.28
CA THR A 191 12.82 -4.87 -8.42
C THR A 191 13.99 -4.14 -9.10
N PRO A 192 14.39 -4.43 -10.36
CA PRO A 192 15.45 -3.68 -11.04
C PRO A 192 15.16 -2.18 -11.18
N LEU A 193 13.90 -1.80 -11.42
CA LEU A 193 13.48 -0.40 -11.49
C LEU A 193 13.50 0.23 -10.09
N THR A 194 13.00 -0.49 -9.08
CA THR A 194 13.04 -0.06 -7.67
C THR A 194 14.48 0.25 -7.23
N TYR A 195 15.45 -0.57 -7.65
CA TYR A 195 16.88 -0.33 -7.40
C TYR A 195 17.38 0.99 -7.98
N LEU A 196 17.02 1.30 -9.24
CA LEU A 196 17.44 2.53 -9.91
C LEU A 196 16.92 3.77 -9.17
N VAL A 197 15.64 3.75 -8.81
CA VAL A 197 14.99 4.86 -8.09
C VAL A 197 15.59 5.03 -6.71
N ILE A 198 15.79 3.95 -5.96
CA ILE A 198 16.40 3.99 -4.62
C ILE A 198 17.83 4.52 -4.69
N TYR A 199 18.63 4.05 -5.64
CA TYR A 199 20.01 4.51 -5.79
C TYR A 199 20.07 6.02 -6.09
N TRP A 200 19.22 6.51 -6.99
CA TRP A 200 19.14 7.93 -7.33
C TRP A 200 18.70 8.78 -6.13
N LEU A 201 17.66 8.36 -5.41
CA LEU A 201 17.17 9.08 -4.23
C LEU A 201 18.17 9.07 -3.07
N LYS A 202 18.85 7.94 -2.79
CA LYS A 202 19.92 7.90 -1.76
C LYS A 202 21.03 8.90 -2.06
N LYS A 203 21.40 9.04 -3.35
CA LYS A 203 22.40 10.03 -3.78
C LYS A 203 21.89 11.47 -3.68
N ALA A 204 20.62 11.71 -3.98
CA ALA A 204 20.04 13.06 -3.97
C ALA A 204 19.72 13.58 -2.57
N GLU A 205 19.35 12.69 -1.63
CA GLU A 205 19.00 13.02 -0.24
C GLU A 205 20.16 12.86 0.74
N HIS A 206 21.27 12.21 0.32
CA HIS A 206 22.36 11.80 1.21
C HIS A 206 21.85 11.00 2.43
N ALA A 207 20.83 10.16 2.22
CA ALA A 207 20.11 9.45 3.26
C ALA A 207 20.22 7.92 3.08
N ASP A 208 20.64 7.22 4.14
CA ASP A 208 20.55 5.76 4.24
C ASP A 208 20.24 5.36 5.68
N VAL A 209 18.98 5.51 6.08
CA VAL A 209 18.56 5.33 7.48
C VAL A 209 18.58 3.84 7.88
N PHE A 210 19.24 3.51 8.98
CA PHE A 210 19.14 2.20 9.63
C PHE A 210 18.21 2.30 10.85
N ASP A 211 17.15 1.49 10.88
CA ASP A 211 16.16 1.47 11.96
C ASP A 211 16.66 0.75 13.24
N THR A 212 17.86 1.08 13.73
CA THR A 212 18.50 0.41 14.90
C THR A 212 17.77 0.68 16.21
N HIS A 213 17.26 1.90 16.39
CA HIS A 213 16.52 2.32 17.58
C HIS A 213 15.06 2.67 17.27
N THR A 214 14.49 2.19 16.16
CA THR A 214 13.11 2.54 15.79
C THR A 214 12.09 1.67 16.51
N SER A 215 11.06 2.30 17.08
CA SER A 215 9.91 1.57 17.61
C SER A 215 9.00 1.10 16.48
N PHE A 216 8.92 -0.21 16.30
CA PHE A 216 8.05 -0.89 15.33
C PHE A 216 6.57 -0.91 15.72
N ASN A 217 6.16 -0.15 16.74
CA ASN A 217 4.76 -0.01 17.09
C ASN A 217 4.02 0.85 16.02
N PRO A 218 2.99 0.33 15.35
CA PRO A 218 2.24 1.05 14.31
C PRO A 218 1.57 2.35 14.79
N PHE A 219 1.38 2.52 16.10
CA PHE A 219 0.64 3.65 16.70
C PHE A 219 1.54 4.70 17.35
N ARG A 220 2.87 4.53 17.34
CA ARG A 220 3.78 5.46 17.98
C ARG A 220 4.17 6.60 17.05
N PHE A 221 3.59 7.78 17.25
CA PHE A 221 3.93 9.00 16.51
C PHE A 221 4.97 9.82 17.27
N GLY A 222 6.24 9.42 17.21
CA GLY A 222 7.33 10.16 17.85
C GLY A 222 8.70 9.59 17.49
N ALA A 223 9.67 10.47 17.23
CA ALA A 223 11.06 10.07 17.01
C ALA A 223 11.63 9.50 18.30
N ASN A 224 12.20 8.29 18.26
CA ASN A 224 13.19 7.94 19.26
C ASN A 224 14.36 8.90 19.05
N LYS A 225 14.80 9.57 20.12
CA LYS A 225 16.07 10.30 20.13
C LYS A 225 17.14 9.31 19.66
N ALA A 226 17.64 9.50 18.44
CA ALA A 226 18.89 8.87 18.06
C ALA A 226 19.95 9.53 18.95
N GLU A 227 20.44 8.79 19.94
CA GLU A 227 21.70 9.15 20.59
C GLU A 227 22.76 9.11 19.48
N MET A 228 23.26 10.30 19.13
CA MET A 228 24.47 10.43 18.33
C MET A 228 25.59 9.88 19.21
N GLN A 229 26.16 8.74 18.81
CA GLN A 229 27.46 8.33 19.34
C GLN A 229 28.50 9.22 18.68
N ASP A 230 29.15 10.05 19.50
CA ASP A 230 30.37 10.79 19.19
C ASP A 230 31.54 9.85 18.83
#